data_AF-A0A645E375-F1
#
_entry.id   AF-A0A645E375-F1
#
_cell.length_a   1.000
_cell.length_b   1.000
_cell.length_c   1.000
_cell.angle_alpha   90.00
_cell.angle_beta   90.00
_cell.angle_gamma   90.00
#
_symmetry.space_group_name_H-M   'P 1'
#
loop_
_entity.id
_entity.type
_entity.pdbx_description
1 polymer ?
#
loop_
_entity_poly.entity_id
_entity_poly.type
_entity_poly.pdbx_seq_one_letter_code
_entity_poly.pdbx_strand_id
1 'polypeptide(L)'
;MSEKIVQFNEEVIKGQIKKLVRGSAEETLNGLLEAEAEKLTQAAKYERSEERQGYRSGHYSRISSRQPATSRSMCRGSRGSRLRLPSSSGIVVGKAA
;
A
#
# COMPACT_ATOMS: atom_id res chain seq x y z
N MET A 1 -54.75 19.93 3.32
CA MET A 1 -53.54 19.54 4.06
C MET A 1 -52.54 19.01 3.04
N SER A 2 -51.53 19.79 2.68
CA SER A 2 -50.52 19.38 1.69
C SER A 2 -49.50 18.46 2.35
N GLU A 3 -49.52 17.18 1.99
CA GLU A 3 -48.47 16.23 2.33
C GLU A 3 -47.12 16.83 1.93
N LYS A 4 -46.21 16.96 2.89
CA LYS A 4 -44.85 17.45 2.63
C LYS A 4 -44.13 16.35 1.85
N ILE A 5 -44.26 16.36 0.53
CA ILE A 5 -43.54 15.47 -0.37
C ILE A 5 -42.06 15.85 -0.24
N VAL A 6 -41.33 15.07 0.55
CA VAL A 6 -39.88 15.20 0.70
C VAL A 6 -39.25 14.86 -0.65
N GLN A 7 -38.63 15.83 -1.30
CA GLN A 7 -37.91 15.61 -2.55
C GLN A 7 -36.63 14.81 -2.24
N PHE A 8 -36.52 13.62 -2.83
CA PHE A 8 -35.40 12.71 -2.61
C PHE A 8 -34.41 12.80 -3.78
N ASN A 9 -33.21 13.33 -3.52
CA ASN A 9 -32.16 13.44 -4.53
C ASN A 9 -31.30 12.16 -4.53
N GLU A 10 -31.72 11.15 -5.29
CA GLU A 10 -31.06 9.84 -5.34
C GLU A 10 -29.57 9.91 -5.70
N GLU A 11 -29.19 10.78 -6.63
CA GLU A 11 -27.82 10.88 -7.15
C GLU A 11 -26.84 11.32 -6.06
N VAL A 12 -27.26 12.26 -5.21
CA VAL A 12 -26.45 12.77 -4.09
C VAL A 12 -26.18 11.66 -3.09
N ILE A 13 -27.22 10.89 -2.77
CA ILE A 13 -27.14 9.81 -1.76
C ILE A 13 -26.28 8.66 -2.28
N LYS A 14 -26.46 8.24 -3.54
CA LYS A 14 -25.61 7.23 -4.18
C LYS A 14 -24.14 7.66 -4.21
N GLY A 15 -23.88 8.95 -4.47
CA GLY A 15 -22.53 9.52 -4.43
C GLY A 15 -21.90 9.47 -3.04
N GLN A 16 -22.65 9.82 -2.00
CA GLN A 16 -22.19 9.77 -0.61
C GLN A 16 -21.90 8.33 -0.15
N ILE A 17 -22.84 7.40 -0.40
CA ILE A 17 -22.67 5.99 -0.05
C ILE A 17 -21.44 5.39 -0.73
N LYS A 18 -21.23 5.70 -2.02
CA LYS A 18 -20.04 5.22 -2.75
C LYS A 18 -18.73 5.70 -2.12
N LYS A 19 -18.68 6.95 -1.66
CA LYS A 19 -17.50 7.48 -0.96
C LYS A 19 -17.29 6.80 0.39
N LEU A 20 -18.36 6.60 1.16
CA LEU A 20 -18.31 5.91 2.45
C LEU A 20 -17.81 4.47 2.31
N VAL A 21 -18.40 3.70 1.39
CA VAL A 21 -17.99 2.31 1.13
C VAL A 21 -16.54 2.25 0.67
N ARG A 22 -16.13 3.18 -0.19
CA ARG A 22 -14.74 3.26 -0.64
C ARG A 22 -13.77 3.55 0.51
N GLY A 23 -14.08 4.52 1.37
CA GLY A 23 -13.25 4.83 2.54
C GLY A 23 -13.10 3.63 3.48
N SER A 24 -14.22 2.98 3.83
CA SER A 24 -14.21 1.79 4.69
C SER A 24 -13.40 0.63 4.07
N ALA A 25 -13.51 0.42 2.75
CA ALA A 25 -12.69 -0.58 2.06
C ALA A 25 -11.20 -0.22 2.05
N GLU A 26 -10.85 1.05 1.88
CA GLU A 26 -9.45 1.51 1.92
C GLU A 26 -8.86 1.37 3.33
N GLU A 27 -9.60 1.74 4.37
CA GLU A 27 -9.19 1.58 5.77
C GLU A 27 -8.96 0.11 6.15
N THR A 28 -9.89 -0.77 5.81
CA THR A 28 -9.78 -2.21 6.10
C THR A 28 -8.58 -2.84 5.39
N LEU A 29 -8.37 -2.53 4.11
CA LEU A 29 -7.20 -3.01 3.35
C LEU A 29 -5.90 -2.50 3.95
N ASN A 30 -5.83 -1.22 4.32
CA ASN A 30 -4.64 -0.66 4.94
C ASN A 30 -4.33 -1.33 6.30
N GLY A 31 -5.37 -1.65 7.09
CA GLY A 31 -5.20 -2.40 8.33
C GLY A 31 -4.64 -3.81 8.12
N LEU A 32 -5.12 -4.52 7.08
CA LEU A 32 -4.59 -5.83 6.73
C LEU A 32 -3.11 -5.77 6.31
N LEU A 33 -2.72 -4.75 5.53
CA LEU A 33 -1.33 -4.55 5.11
C LEU A 33 -0.41 -4.24 6.29
N GLU A 34 -0.89 -3.48 7.29
CA GLU A 34 -0.12 -3.23 8.51
C GLU A 34 0.06 -4.51 9.33
N ALA A 35 -1.00 -5.31 9.51
CA ALA A 35 -0.91 -6.59 10.18
C ALA A 35 0.02 -7.58 9.46
N GLU A 36 0.03 -7.58 8.12
CA GLU A 36 0.98 -8.37 7.33
C GLU A 36 2.42 -7.90 7.54
N ALA A 37 2.67 -6.58 7.56
CA ALA A 37 4.00 -6.04 7.81
C ALA A 37 4.53 -6.40 9.21
N GLU A 38 3.67 -6.43 10.23
CA GLU A 38 4.05 -6.88 11.58
C GLU A 38 4.46 -8.35 11.58
N LYS A 39 3.69 -9.21 10.90
CA LYS A 39 4.02 -10.64 10.76
C LYS A 39 5.35 -10.85 10.04
N LEU A 40 5.62 -10.10 8.98
CA LEU A 40 6.86 -10.20 8.20
C LEU A 40 8.08 -9.67 8.98
N THR A 41 7.90 -8.62 9.78
CA THR A 41 9.00 -8.02 10.54
C THR A 41 9.17 -8.61 11.94
N GLN A 42 8.23 -9.45 12.39
CA GLN A 42 8.14 -9.99 13.76
C GLN A 42 8.19 -8.90 14.84
N ALA A 43 7.72 -7.70 14.51
CA ALA A 43 7.78 -6.55 15.40
C ALA A 43 6.71 -5.50 15.05
N ALA A 44 6.19 -4.80 16.06
CA ALA A 44 5.25 -3.71 15.89
C ALA A 44 5.90 -2.47 15.25
N LYS A 45 5.07 -1.52 14.81
CA LYS A 45 5.51 -0.24 14.23
C LYS A 45 6.30 0.55 15.29
N TYR A 46 7.60 0.70 15.08
CA TYR A 46 8.57 1.37 15.98
C TYR A 46 9.05 0.58 17.19
N GLU A 47 8.63 -0.67 17.37
CA GLU A 47 9.21 -1.52 18.41
C GLU A 47 10.73 -1.67 18.19
N ARG A 48 11.53 -1.77 19.24
CA ARG A 48 12.93 -2.17 19.12
C ARG A 48 13.04 -3.59 19.62
N SER A 49 13.23 -4.53 18.69
CA SER A 49 13.45 -5.94 18.97
C SER A 49 14.68 -6.40 18.22
N GLU A 50 15.49 -7.24 18.87
CA GLU A 50 16.67 -7.87 18.26
C GLU A 50 16.27 -8.94 17.24
N GLU A 51 15.07 -9.52 17.38
CA GLU A 51 14.53 -10.55 16.48
C GLU A 51 13.93 -9.98 15.19
N ARG A 52 13.88 -8.64 15.06
CA ARG A 52 13.26 -7.97 13.90
C ARG A 52 13.95 -8.38 12.59
N GLN A 53 13.16 -8.92 11.67
CA GLN A 53 13.64 -9.44 10.39
C GLN A 53 13.74 -8.39 9.26
N GLY A 54 13.14 -7.20 9.44
CA GLY A 54 13.16 -6.18 8.38
C GLY A 54 12.62 -4.81 8.80
N TYR A 55 12.81 -3.83 7.92
CA TYR A 55 12.40 -2.44 8.14
C TYR A 55 11.28 -2.01 7.18
N ARG A 56 10.33 -1.21 7.70
CA ARG A 56 9.24 -0.62 6.92
C ARG A 56 9.77 0.54 6.08
N SER A 57 9.49 0.53 4.77
CA SER A 57 9.95 1.57 3.83
C SER A 57 9.00 2.79 3.73
N GLY A 58 8.30 3.13 4.83
CA GLY A 58 7.31 4.21 4.86
C GLY A 58 6.00 3.86 4.16
N HIS A 59 5.21 4.89 3.83
CA HIS A 59 3.90 4.77 3.16
C HIS A 59 3.95 5.29 1.73
N TYR A 60 3.26 4.60 0.81
CA TYR A 60 3.08 5.03 -0.57
C TYR A 60 1.61 5.26 -0.86
N SER A 61 1.28 6.42 -1.42
CA SER A 61 -0.06 6.66 -1.96
C SER A 61 -0.24 5.86 -3.24
N ARG A 62 -1.11 4.84 -3.19
CA ARG A 62 -1.56 4.11 -4.38
C ARG A 62 -3.06 4.29 -4.57
N ILE A 63 -3.47 4.57 -5.80
CA ILE A 63 -4.88 4.56 -6.15
C ILE A 63 -5.31 3.10 -6.20
N SER A 64 -6.21 2.71 -5.29
CA SER A 64 -6.89 1.42 -5.36
C SER A 64 -7.91 1.46 -6.50
N SER A 65 -7.43 1.38 -7.74
CA SER A 65 -8.31 1.28 -8.91
C SER A 65 -8.84 -0.16 -9.00
N ARG A 66 -9.95 -0.45 -8.32
CA ARG A 66 -10.75 -1.63 -8.66
C ARG A 66 -11.46 -1.33 -9.98
N GLN A 67 -10.87 -1.74 -11.11
CA GLN A 67 -11.61 -1.69 -12.37
C GLN A 67 -12.85 -2.58 -12.23
N PRO A 68 -14.04 -2.19 -12.76
CA PRO A 68 -15.10 -3.16 -13.00
C PRO A 68 -14.49 -4.29 -13.82
N ALA A 69 -14.88 -5.54 -13.56
CA ALA A 69 -14.27 -6.76 -14.10
C ALA A 69 -14.47 -6.88 -15.63
N THR A 70 -13.91 -5.96 -16.38
CA THR A 70 -13.89 -5.89 -17.83
C THR A 70 -12.57 -5.25 -18.21
N SER A 71 -11.61 -6.12 -18.53
CA SER A 71 -10.45 -5.80 -19.38
C SER A 71 -9.34 -4.94 -18.77
N ARG A 72 -8.40 -5.58 -18.05
CA ARG A 72 -7.03 -5.84 -18.54
C ARG A 72 -6.10 -6.20 -17.38
N SER A 73 -5.61 -7.43 -17.43
CA SER A 73 -4.25 -7.74 -16.95
C SER A 73 -3.28 -6.83 -17.70
N MET A 74 -2.80 -5.80 -17.00
CA MET A 74 -1.60 -5.06 -17.39
C MET A 74 -0.76 -4.89 -16.14
N CYS A 75 -0.23 -6.01 -15.63
CA CYS A 75 1.02 -6.00 -14.88
C CYS A 75 2.13 -5.52 -15.83
N ARG A 76 2.17 -4.22 -16.10
CA ARG A 76 3.16 -3.59 -16.97
C ARG A 76 4.23 -2.99 -16.07
N GLY A 77 5.23 -3.80 -15.72
CA GLY A 77 6.39 -3.24 -15.03
C GLY A 77 7.20 -4.17 -14.16
N SER A 78 7.51 -5.39 -14.63
CA SER A 78 8.81 -6.02 -14.33
C SER A 78 9.92 -5.18 -14.99
N ARG A 79 10.10 -3.92 -14.59
CA ARG A 79 11.33 -3.19 -14.85
C ARG A 79 12.22 -3.53 -13.69
N GLY A 80 13.03 -4.57 -13.88
CA GLY A 80 14.04 -5.00 -12.93
C GLY A 80 14.73 -3.78 -12.36
N SER A 81 14.67 -3.64 -11.04
CA SER A 81 15.64 -2.87 -10.30
C SER A 81 17.01 -3.37 -10.76
N ARG A 82 17.68 -2.58 -11.62
CA ARG A 82 19.13 -2.69 -11.75
C ARG A 82 19.66 -2.35 -10.37
N LEU A 83 19.79 -3.38 -9.52
CA LEU A 83 20.72 -3.36 -8.42
C LEU A 83 22.05 -2.98 -9.07
N ARG A 84 22.45 -1.72 -8.92
CA ARG A 84 23.83 -1.32 -9.16
C ARG A 84 24.64 -2.18 -8.20
N LEU A 85 25.31 -3.20 -8.74
CA LEU A 85 26.41 -3.86 -8.04
C LEU A 85 27.39 -2.74 -7.67
N PRO A 86 27.86 -2.65 -6.40
CA PRO A 86 28.95 -1.76 -6.09
C PRO A 86 30.15 -2.16 -6.95
N SER A 87 30.69 -1.19 -7.70
CA SER A 87 31.92 -1.35 -8.47
C SER A 87 33.01 -1.85 -7.52
N SER A 88 33.51 -3.06 -7.77
CA SER A 88 34.70 -3.59 -7.12
C SER A 88 35.92 -2.83 -7.65
N SER A 89 36.12 -1.61 -7.16
CA SER A 89 37.36 -0.86 -7.34
C SER A 89 38.10 -0.81 -6.00
N GLY A 90 39.15 -1.64 -5.91
CA GLY A 90 40.28 -1.41 -5.01
C GLY A 90 40.22 -2.05 -3.62
N ILE A 91 40.45 -3.36 -3.52
CA ILE A 91 41.10 -3.93 -2.33
C ILE A 91 42.55 -4.18 -2.72
N VAL A 92 43.43 -3.26 -2.34
CA VAL A 92 44.88 -3.49 -2.34
C VAL A 92 45.19 -4.31 -1.09
N VAL A 93 45.59 -5.57 -1.27
CA VAL A 93 46.18 -6.40 -0.21
C VAL A 93 47.57 -5.83 0.08
N GLY A 94 47.69 -5.08 1.17
CA GLY A 94 48.98 -4.72 1.75
C GLY A 94 49.64 -5.96 2.37
N LYS A 95 50.74 -6.39 1.77
CA LYS A 95 51.62 -7.46 2.24
C LYS A 95 52.56 -6.88 3.31
N ALA A 96 52.41 -7.29 4.56
CA ALA A 96 53.39 -7.00 5.62
C ALA A 96 54.37 -8.17 5.74
N ALA A 97 55.64 -7.80 5.97
CA ALA A 97 56.81 -8.66 6.05
C ALA A 97 56.88 -9.52 7.32
#